data_AF-A0A4W6CUS2-F1
#
_entry.id   AF-A0A4W6CUS2-F1
#
_cell.length_a   1.000
_cell.length_b   1.000
_cell.length_c   1.000
_cell.angle_alpha   90.00
_cell.angle_beta   90.00
_cell.angle_gamma   90.00
#
_symmetry.space_group_name_H-M   'P 1'
#
loop_
_entity.id
_entity.type
_entity.pdbx_description
1 polymer ?
#
loop_
_entity_poly.entity_id
_entity_poly.type
_entity_poly.pdbx_seq_one_letter_code
_entity_poly.pdbx_strand_id
1 'polypeptide(L)'
;MWRSKLCSGDHACYHIIPGLLSHYMSELPLEKLTVKVAELQTDLHFITSVLRRSPHLNLLHIAGVRLPSGSSLSQLLTTLSESNHCLKSLTLEDMKLSDCLPEILNLLRDCKLEELRCNDCRLLEKWSDKEESLQQLMAALKTVPSLHTLGLAQNRLAKNVCVLAELFTGSSPSSVKRLDISSNFIQPAELLEFTQRLRTHPPPHRLTLDLRKNPGDRDPDTWNAALKGLHPFCVPLVEGWKSTDTMVDHISNM
;
A
#
# COMPACT_ATOMS: atom_id res chain seq x y z
N MET A 1 -28.57 -15.11 7.07
CA MET A 1 -28.57 -16.36 6.30
C MET A 1 -27.51 -16.22 5.23
N TRP A 2 -26.28 -16.64 5.52
CA TRP A 2 -25.11 -16.38 4.69
C TRP A 2 -24.99 -17.43 3.57
N ARG A 3 -24.81 -16.99 2.33
CA ARG A 3 -24.38 -17.83 1.20
C ARG A 3 -23.04 -17.32 0.70
N SER A 4 -21.95 -17.86 1.21
CA SER A 4 -20.63 -17.73 0.58
C SER A 4 -20.49 -18.84 -0.46
N LYS A 5 -20.07 -18.47 -1.68
CA LYS A 5 -19.80 -19.42 -2.76
C LYS A 5 -18.28 -19.66 -2.79
N LEU A 6 -17.83 -20.70 -2.11
CA LEU A 6 -16.50 -21.28 -2.33
C LEU A 6 -16.60 -22.17 -3.56
N CYS A 7 -16.12 -21.71 -4.70
CA CYS A 7 -15.93 -22.58 -5.86
C CYS A 7 -14.56 -23.25 -5.72
N SER A 8 -14.54 -24.42 -5.08
CA SER A 8 -13.53 -25.44 -5.34
C SER A 8 -14.09 -26.36 -6.41
N GLY A 9 -13.27 -26.72 -7.40
CA GLY A 9 -13.53 -27.92 -8.19
C GLY A 9 -13.68 -29.10 -7.23
N ASP A 10 -14.74 -29.87 -7.47
CA ASP A 10 -15.16 -31.11 -6.82
C ASP A 10 -15.58 -31.06 -5.34
N HIS A 11 -16.91 -31.01 -5.17
CA HIS A 11 -17.77 -31.34 -4.04
C HIS A 11 -17.14 -31.75 -2.69
N ALA A 12 -17.06 -30.80 -1.76
CA ALA A 12 -17.23 -31.09 -0.32
C ALA A 12 -17.84 -29.89 0.42
N CYS A 13 -19.03 -30.07 1.01
CA CYS A 13 -19.64 -29.12 1.93
C CYS A 13 -19.21 -29.46 3.36
N TYR A 14 -18.50 -28.56 4.05
CA TYR A 14 -18.14 -28.74 5.45
C TYR A 14 -19.11 -28.01 6.38
N HIS A 15 -19.70 -28.76 7.32
CA HIS A 15 -20.43 -28.21 8.47
C HIS A 15 -19.45 -28.00 9.64
N ILE A 16 -19.42 -26.80 10.21
CA ILE A 16 -18.57 -26.46 11.37
C ILE A 16 -19.39 -26.72 12.65
N ILE A 17 -18.94 -27.66 13.49
CA ILE A 17 -19.46 -27.88 14.86
C ILE A 17 -18.48 -27.24 15.84
N PRO A 18 -18.89 -26.30 16.70
CA PRO A 18 -18.01 -25.65 17.67
C PRO A 18 -17.93 -26.47 18.96
N GLY A 19 -16.77 -27.05 19.28
CA GLY A 19 -16.61 -27.79 20.55
C GLY A 19 -15.32 -28.57 20.80
N LEU A 20 -14.33 -28.57 19.90
CA LEU A 20 -13.04 -29.25 20.13
C LEU A 20 -11.88 -28.33 19.74
N LEU A 21 -11.23 -27.76 20.75
CA LEU A 21 -9.98 -27.01 20.61
C LEU A 21 -8.79 -27.96 20.59
N SER A 22 -7.85 -27.62 19.69
CA SER A 22 -6.45 -28.03 19.60
C SER A 22 -6.11 -29.33 18.83
N HIS A 23 -5.21 -29.14 17.87
CA HIS A 23 -4.25 -30.08 17.28
C HIS A 23 -4.35 -30.63 15.86
N TYR A 24 -5.36 -30.31 15.05
CA TYR A 24 -5.28 -30.48 13.59
C TYR A 24 -6.16 -29.46 12.86
N MET A 25 -5.81 -28.18 12.90
CA MET A 25 -6.33 -27.27 11.88
C MET A 25 -5.44 -27.45 10.66
N SER A 26 -5.88 -28.27 9.70
CA SER A 26 -5.14 -28.53 8.47
C SER A 26 -4.67 -27.23 7.82
N GLU A 27 -3.41 -27.22 7.40
CA GLU A 27 -2.89 -26.16 6.53
C GLU A 27 -3.74 -26.11 5.26
N LEU A 28 -4.08 -24.89 4.85
CA LEU A 28 -4.76 -24.60 3.62
C LEU A 28 -3.68 -24.44 2.55
N PRO A 29 -3.78 -25.15 1.40
CA PRO A 29 -2.84 -25.00 0.28
C PRO A 29 -3.12 -23.71 -0.52
N LEU A 30 -3.43 -22.62 0.18
CA LEU A 30 -3.88 -21.36 -0.39
C LEU A 30 -2.67 -20.50 -0.78
N GLU A 31 -2.49 -20.29 -2.08
CA GLU A 31 -1.42 -19.42 -2.60
C GLU A 31 -1.88 -17.98 -2.85
N LYS A 32 -3.18 -17.77 -3.06
CA LYS A 32 -3.75 -16.46 -3.40
C LYS A 32 -5.04 -16.23 -2.62
N LEU A 33 -5.14 -15.07 -1.98
CA LEU A 33 -6.31 -14.68 -1.22
C LEU A 33 -6.68 -13.24 -1.56
N THR A 34 -7.96 -13.02 -1.85
CA THR A 34 -8.53 -11.68 -1.95
C THR A 34 -9.73 -11.59 -1.01
N VAL A 35 -9.69 -10.64 -0.09
CA VAL A 35 -10.76 -10.35 0.86
C VAL A 35 -11.22 -8.92 0.61
N LYS A 36 -12.47 -8.76 0.21
CA LYS A 36 -13.10 -7.44 0.07
C LYS A 36 -14.26 -7.37 1.04
N VAL A 37 -14.18 -6.45 1.99
CA VAL A 37 -15.20 -6.25 3.00
C VAL A 37 -16.08 -5.08 2.56
N ALA A 38 -17.38 -5.34 2.40
CA ALA A 38 -18.36 -4.31 2.06
C ALA A 38 -19.18 -3.83 3.28
N GLU A 39 -19.16 -4.57 4.38
CA GLU A 39 -19.96 -4.32 5.58
C GLU A 39 -19.16 -3.61 6.69
N LEU A 40 -19.89 -2.91 7.59
CA LEU A 40 -19.32 -2.00 8.60
C LEU A 40 -18.45 -2.66 9.68
N GLN A 41 -18.50 -3.99 9.86
CA GLN A 41 -17.69 -4.68 10.86
C GLN A 41 -17.06 -5.94 10.28
N THR A 42 -15.74 -5.93 10.19
CA THR A 42 -14.96 -7.11 9.80
C THR A 42 -14.56 -7.89 11.02
N ASP A 43 -14.82 -9.20 11.02
CA ASP A 43 -14.22 -10.11 11.99
C ASP A 43 -12.74 -10.36 11.63
N LEU A 44 -11.84 -9.60 12.25
CA LEU A 44 -10.39 -9.80 12.11
C LEU A 44 -9.93 -11.17 12.57
N HIS A 45 -10.64 -11.79 13.52
CA HIS A 45 -10.27 -13.11 14.01
C HIS A 45 -10.42 -14.16 12.89
N PHE A 46 -11.47 -14.04 12.07
CA PHE A 46 -11.63 -14.91 10.91
C PHE A 46 -10.48 -14.75 9.90
N ILE A 47 -10.13 -13.50 9.54
CA ILE A 47 -9.05 -13.24 8.59
C ILE A 47 -7.73 -13.77 9.13
N THR A 48 -7.38 -13.45 10.37
CA THR A 48 -6.13 -13.89 11.00
C THR A 48 -6.06 -15.41 11.15
N SER A 49 -7.18 -16.09 11.45
CA SER A 49 -7.25 -17.56 11.48
C SER A 49 -6.96 -18.19 10.12
N VAL A 50 -7.50 -17.63 9.03
CA VAL A 50 -7.22 -18.11 7.67
C VAL A 50 -5.75 -17.89 7.31
N LEU A 51 -5.19 -16.72 7.63
CA LEU A 51 -3.79 -16.38 7.36
C LEU A 51 -2.83 -17.33 8.07
N ARG A 52 -3.06 -17.63 9.36
CA ARG A 52 -2.26 -18.60 10.15
C ARG A 52 -2.27 -20.00 9.56
N ARG A 53 -3.35 -20.36 8.88
CA ARG A 53 -3.49 -21.67 8.22
C ARG A 53 -2.99 -21.67 6.78
N SER A 54 -2.51 -20.56 6.24
CA SER A 54 -2.14 -20.43 4.83
C SER A 54 -0.65 -20.07 4.67
N PRO A 55 0.30 -20.88 5.15
CA PRO A 55 1.73 -20.52 5.15
C PRO A 55 2.31 -20.35 3.74
N HIS A 56 1.70 -20.99 2.73
CA HIS A 56 2.11 -20.92 1.32
C HIS A 56 1.52 -19.73 0.55
N LEU A 57 0.88 -18.79 1.25
CA LEU A 57 0.27 -17.63 0.62
C LEU A 57 1.32 -16.74 -0.04
N ASN A 58 1.22 -16.58 -1.36
CA ASN A 58 2.12 -15.80 -2.20
C ASN A 58 1.53 -14.42 -2.55
N LEU A 59 0.20 -14.33 -2.68
CA LEU A 59 -0.51 -13.09 -3.00
C LEU A 59 -1.66 -12.87 -2.03
N LEU A 60 -1.69 -11.69 -1.42
CA LEU A 60 -2.77 -11.25 -0.55
C LEU A 60 -3.27 -9.88 -0.98
N HIS A 61 -4.58 -9.77 -1.16
CA HIS A 61 -5.27 -8.51 -1.31
C HIS A 61 -6.36 -8.40 -0.24
N ILE A 62 -6.30 -7.39 0.60
CA ILE A 62 -7.34 -7.07 1.58
C ILE A 62 -7.83 -5.65 1.32
N ALA A 63 -9.14 -5.48 1.19
CA ALA A 63 -9.76 -4.18 0.95
C ALA A 63 -10.98 -3.92 1.85
N GLY A 64 -11.15 -2.67 2.27
CA GLY A 64 -12.36 -2.17 2.94
C GLY A 64 -12.51 -2.59 4.40
N VAL A 65 -11.43 -3.06 5.05
CA VAL A 65 -11.50 -3.48 6.46
C VAL A 65 -11.63 -2.26 7.35
N ARG A 66 -12.81 -2.15 8.00
CA ARG A 66 -13.12 -1.10 8.97
C ARG A 66 -13.30 -1.73 10.35
N LEU A 67 -12.52 -1.23 11.31
CA LEU A 67 -12.59 -1.65 12.70
C LEU A 67 -13.36 -0.61 13.54
N PRO A 68 -13.96 -1.04 14.66
CA PRO A 68 -14.48 -0.11 15.66
C PRO A 68 -13.43 0.90 16.11
N SER A 69 -13.88 2.09 16.52
CA SER A 69 -13.01 3.15 17.03
C SER A 69 -12.15 2.66 18.20
N GLY A 70 -10.83 2.82 18.08
CA GLY A 70 -9.85 2.39 19.09
C GLY A 70 -9.21 1.01 18.83
N SER A 71 -9.75 0.23 17.88
CA SER A 71 -9.11 -1.00 17.41
C SER A 71 -8.04 -0.71 16.36
N SER A 72 -7.01 -1.56 16.31
CA SER A 72 -5.88 -1.45 15.38
C SER A 72 -5.82 -2.66 14.45
N LEU A 73 -5.30 -2.44 13.25
CA LEU A 73 -4.97 -3.50 12.29
C LEU A 73 -3.61 -4.15 12.57
N SER A 74 -2.95 -3.80 13.68
CA SER A 74 -1.67 -4.39 14.10
C SER A 74 -1.71 -5.91 14.12
N GLN A 75 -2.74 -6.52 14.72
CA GLN A 75 -2.87 -7.98 14.79
C GLN A 75 -2.89 -8.65 13.40
N LEU A 76 -3.50 -8.00 12.40
CA LEU A 76 -3.51 -8.49 11.03
C LEU A 76 -2.08 -8.52 10.46
N LEU A 77 -1.36 -7.41 10.57
CA LEU A 77 0.00 -7.28 10.05
C LEU A 77 1.00 -8.18 10.80
N THR A 78 0.87 -8.28 12.13
CA THR A 78 1.65 -9.22 12.95
C THR A 78 1.42 -10.66 12.52
N THR A 79 0.17 -11.04 12.26
CA THR A 79 -0.14 -12.40 11.78
C THR A 79 0.53 -12.67 10.42
N LEU A 80 0.53 -11.68 9.52
CA LEU A 80 1.22 -11.81 8.22
C LEU A 80 2.72 -12.00 8.40
N SER A 81 3.37 -11.20 9.25
CA SER A 81 4.81 -11.33 9.52
C SER A 81 5.17 -12.66 10.17
N GLU A 82 4.28 -13.25 10.98
CA GLU A 82 4.54 -14.50 11.71
C GLU A 82 4.21 -15.77 10.90
N SER A 83 3.22 -15.71 9.99
CA SER A 83 2.66 -16.91 9.36
C SER A 83 2.86 -16.98 7.85
N ASN A 84 3.10 -15.85 7.17
CA ASN A 84 3.05 -15.77 5.71
C ASN A 84 4.41 -15.32 5.12
N HIS A 85 5.49 -15.99 5.49
CA HIS A 85 6.85 -15.67 5.01
C HIS A 85 7.04 -15.84 3.49
N CYS A 86 6.21 -16.66 2.83
CA CYS A 86 6.20 -16.85 1.38
C CYS A 86 5.51 -15.70 0.62
N LEU A 87 4.92 -14.72 1.32
CA LEU A 87 4.18 -13.64 0.70
C LEU A 87 5.10 -12.78 -0.19
N LYS A 88 4.72 -12.67 -1.46
CA LYS A 88 5.44 -11.90 -2.49
C LYS A 88 4.70 -10.63 -2.87
N SER A 89 3.37 -10.66 -2.92
CA SER A 89 2.56 -9.50 -3.28
C SER A 89 1.52 -9.24 -2.19
N LEU A 90 1.59 -8.05 -1.59
CA LEU A 90 0.66 -7.58 -0.58
C LEU A 90 -0.03 -6.30 -1.07
N THR A 91 -1.35 -6.33 -1.16
CA THR A 91 -2.18 -5.15 -1.43
C THR A 91 -3.16 -4.93 -0.28
N LEU A 92 -3.08 -3.75 0.33
CA LEU A 92 -3.97 -3.25 1.36
C LEU A 92 -4.67 -2.01 0.78
N GLU A 93 -6.00 -1.97 0.83
CA GLU A 93 -6.80 -0.90 0.20
C GLU A 93 -7.96 -0.43 1.09
N ASP A 94 -8.20 0.88 1.23
CA ASP A 94 -9.26 1.46 2.09
C ASP A 94 -9.20 0.89 3.52
N MET A 95 -8.05 1.08 4.18
CA MET A 95 -7.77 0.56 5.52
C MET A 95 -7.11 1.63 6.38
N LYS A 96 -7.36 1.68 7.69
CA LYS A 96 -6.71 2.65 8.57
C LYS A 96 -5.41 2.09 9.16
N LEU A 97 -4.28 2.35 8.51
CA LEU A 97 -2.94 1.87 8.93
C LEU A 97 -2.10 2.95 9.63
N SER A 98 -2.71 4.08 10.00
CA SER A 98 -2.05 5.26 10.57
C SER A 98 -1.25 4.99 11.86
N ASP A 99 -1.56 3.93 12.59
CA ASP A 99 -0.96 3.52 13.87
C ASP A 99 -0.19 2.19 13.76
N CYS A 100 0.05 1.72 12.54
CA CYS A 100 0.62 0.39 12.27
C CYS A 100 2.05 0.45 11.69
N LEU A 101 2.76 1.58 11.85
CA LEU A 101 4.11 1.72 11.29
C LEU A 101 5.07 0.62 11.81
N PRO A 102 5.17 0.34 13.12
CA PRO A 102 6.07 -0.72 13.62
C PRO A 102 5.79 -2.10 12.99
N GLU A 103 4.52 -2.45 12.81
CA GLU A 103 4.10 -3.71 12.21
C GLU A 103 4.40 -3.76 10.70
N ILE A 104 4.24 -2.64 9.99
CA ILE A 104 4.68 -2.54 8.58
C ILE A 104 6.19 -2.75 8.47
N LEU A 105 6.98 -2.15 9.37
CA LEU A 105 8.45 -2.32 9.37
C LEU A 105 8.84 -3.78 9.67
N ASN A 106 8.17 -4.44 10.63
CA ASN A 106 8.39 -5.87 10.90
C ASN A 106 8.04 -6.72 9.68
N LEU A 107 6.91 -6.45 9.02
CA LEU A 107 6.49 -7.16 7.82
C LEU A 107 7.50 -7.03 6.68
N LEU A 108 8.09 -5.85 6.47
CA LEU A 108 9.16 -5.66 5.49
C LEU A 108 10.44 -6.45 5.82
N ARG A 109 10.74 -6.64 7.10
CA ARG A 109 11.90 -7.45 7.54
C ARG A 109 11.65 -8.95 7.35
N ASP A 110 10.44 -9.41 7.64
CA ASP A 110 10.13 -10.83 7.81
C ASP A 110 9.57 -11.48 6.52
N CYS A 111 9.08 -10.67 5.57
CA CYS A 111 8.56 -11.13 4.27
C CYS A 111 9.48 -10.71 3.11
N LYS A 112 9.68 -11.61 2.13
CA LYS A 112 10.42 -11.32 0.89
C LYS A 112 9.50 -10.75 -0.18
N LEU A 113 8.92 -9.58 0.11
CA LEU A 113 7.97 -8.94 -0.79
C LEU A 113 8.64 -8.53 -2.11
N GLU A 114 7.95 -8.82 -3.20
CA GLU A 114 8.22 -8.33 -4.55
C GLU A 114 7.34 -7.11 -4.87
N GLU A 115 6.15 -7.04 -4.27
CA GLU A 115 5.18 -5.96 -4.41
C GLU A 115 4.49 -5.63 -3.09
N LEU A 116 4.47 -4.34 -2.75
CA LEU A 116 3.71 -3.79 -1.63
C LEU A 116 2.85 -2.63 -2.13
N ARG A 117 1.55 -2.68 -1.86
CA ARG A 117 0.61 -1.58 -2.13
C ARG A 117 -0.19 -1.29 -0.88
N CYS A 118 -0.11 -0.05 -0.42
CA CYS A 118 -0.93 0.49 0.65
C CYS A 118 -1.72 1.66 0.06
N ASN A 119 -2.87 1.37 -0.56
CA ASN A 119 -3.69 2.34 -1.26
C ASN A 119 -4.81 2.86 -0.36
N ASP A 120 -4.96 4.18 -0.24
CA ASP A 120 -5.93 4.79 0.70
C ASP A 120 -5.82 4.18 2.11
N CYS A 121 -4.58 4.02 2.58
CA CYS A 121 -4.29 3.39 3.86
C CYS A 121 -4.20 4.38 5.04
N ARG A 122 -4.46 5.67 4.77
CA ARG A 122 -4.41 6.77 5.75
C ARG A 122 -3.11 6.81 6.56
N LEU A 123 -1.99 6.36 5.97
CA LEU A 123 -0.73 6.11 6.66
C LEU A 123 -0.27 7.33 7.49
N LEU A 124 -0.36 8.53 6.92
CA LEU A 124 0.18 9.75 7.50
C LEU A 124 -0.77 10.45 8.50
N GLU A 125 -1.98 9.92 8.77
CA GLU A 125 -2.97 10.66 9.58
C GLU A 125 -2.56 10.82 11.06
N LYS A 126 -1.92 9.81 11.65
CA LYS A 126 -1.54 9.80 13.08
C LYS A 126 -0.03 9.94 13.34
N TRP A 127 0.80 10.00 12.31
CA TRP A 127 2.24 10.15 12.48
C TRP A 127 2.55 11.55 13.01
N SER A 128 3.13 11.63 14.22
CA SER A 128 3.49 12.88 14.88
C SER A 128 4.54 13.65 14.08
N ASP A 129 5.57 12.95 13.63
CA ASP A 129 6.52 13.43 12.63
C ASP A 129 6.37 12.59 11.36
N LYS A 130 5.69 13.18 10.36
CA LYS A 130 5.42 12.51 9.08
C LYS A 130 6.68 12.30 8.26
N GLU A 131 7.65 13.22 8.36
CA GLU A 131 8.88 13.15 7.59
C GLU A 131 9.78 12.06 8.17
N GLU A 132 10.01 12.07 9.48
CA GLU A 132 10.81 11.03 10.16
C GLU A 132 10.19 9.64 9.97
N SER A 133 8.87 9.52 10.13
CA SER A 133 8.16 8.24 9.95
C SER A 133 8.25 7.72 8.51
N LEU A 134 8.15 8.61 7.51
CA LEU A 134 8.38 8.23 6.11
C LEU A 134 9.84 7.85 5.86
N GLN A 135 10.82 8.55 6.45
CA GLN A 135 12.23 8.21 6.34
C GLN A 135 12.50 6.81 6.91
N GLN A 136 11.92 6.47 8.06
CA GLN A 136 12.01 5.11 8.64
C GLN A 136 11.43 4.07 7.68
N LEU A 137 10.27 4.34 7.08
CA LEU A 137 9.67 3.46 6.08
C LEU A 137 10.57 3.30 4.85
N MET A 138 11.13 4.40 4.32
CA MET A 138 12.02 4.36 3.16
C MET A 138 13.30 3.58 3.46
N ALA A 139 13.87 3.77 4.66
CA ALA A 139 15.04 3.03 5.12
C ALA A 139 14.77 1.53 5.16
N ALA A 140 13.62 1.09 5.70
CA ALA A 140 13.24 -0.32 5.71
C ALA A 140 12.97 -0.87 4.31
N LEU A 141 12.35 -0.11 3.42
CA LEU A 141 12.12 -0.54 2.02
C LEU A 141 13.43 -0.77 1.26
N LYS A 142 14.50 -0.02 1.59
CA LYS A 142 15.84 -0.23 1.00
C LYS A 142 16.47 -1.54 1.44
N THR A 143 16.09 -2.08 2.60
CA THR A 143 16.61 -3.38 3.08
C THR A 143 15.92 -4.58 2.43
N VAL A 144 14.90 -4.37 1.58
CA VAL A 144 14.16 -5.42 0.88
C VAL A 144 14.56 -5.46 -0.60
N PRO A 145 15.60 -6.22 -0.98
CA PRO A 145 16.12 -6.23 -2.35
C PRO A 145 15.17 -6.86 -3.38
N SER A 146 14.23 -7.70 -2.94
CA SER A 146 13.22 -8.29 -3.81
C SER A 146 12.12 -7.30 -4.21
N LEU A 147 11.97 -6.18 -3.50
CA LEU A 147 10.84 -5.28 -3.70
C LEU A 147 11.02 -4.46 -4.96
N HIS A 148 10.13 -4.65 -5.93
CA HIS A 148 10.19 -3.98 -7.23
C HIS A 148 9.01 -3.04 -7.46
N THR A 149 7.90 -3.23 -6.76
CA THR A 149 6.71 -2.38 -6.87
C THR A 149 6.30 -1.86 -5.50
N LEU A 150 6.16 -0.53 -5.40
CA LEU A 150 5.63 0.16 -4.24
C LEU A 150 4.44 1.02 -4.66
N GLY A 151 3.29 0.82 -4.02
CA GLY A 151 2.10 1.65 -4.19
C GLY A 151 1.73 2.37 -2.89
N LEU A 152 1.61 3.68 -2.97
CA LEU A 152 1.21 4.57 -1.88
C LEU A 152 0.09 5.52 -2.36
N ALA A 153 -0.72 5.10 -3.33
CA ALA A 153 -1.78 5.91 -3.89
C ALA A 153 -2.77 6.36 -2.80
N GLN A 154 -3.32 7.57 -2.92
CA GLN A 154 -4.39 8.06 -2.03
C GLN A 154 -4.02 8.19 -0.53
N ASN A 155 -2.74 8.35 -0.17
CA ASN A 155 -2.32 8.55 1.22
C ASN A 155 -2.13 10.02 1.63
N ARG A 156 -2.53 10.97 0.77
CA ARG A 156 -2.39 12.42 0.99
C ARG A 156 -0.94 12.82 1.32
N LEU A 157 0.03 12.27 0.58
CA LEU A 157 1.45 12.57 0.78
C LEU A 157 1.74 14.09 0.70
N ALA A 158 1.12 14.79 -0.27
CA ALA A 158 1.32 16.21 -0.54
C ALA A 158 2.83 16.58 -0.49
N LYS A 159 3.21 17.65 0.22
CA LYS A 159 4.61 18.07 0.43
C LYS A 159 5.59 17.00 0.90
N ASN A 160 5.11 15.93 1.55
CA ASN A 160 6.01 14.88 2.06
C ASN A 160 6.48 13.91 0.97
N VAL A 161 5.99 14.05 -0.27
CA VAL A 161 6.45 13.25 -1.43
C VAL A 161 7.97 13.33 -1.61
N CYS A 162 8.58 14.46 -1.27
CA CYS A 162 10.02 14.69 -1.37
C CYS A 162 10.85 13.67 -0.58
N VAL A 163 10.31 13.13 0.52
CA VAL A 163 10.97 12.11 1.35
C VAL A 163 11.13 10.78 0.61
N LEU A 164 10.25 10.47 -0.35
CA LEU A 164 10.35 9.23 -1.13
C LEU A 164 11.61 9.18 -2.00
N ALA A 165 12.27 10.32 -2.25
CA ALA A 165 13.56 10.33 -2.94
C ALA A 165 14.65 9.57 -2.15
N GLU A 166 14.50 9.44 -0.83
CA GLU A 166 15.42 8.69 0.04
C GLU A 166 15.52 7.20 -0.29
N LEU A 167 14.56 6.66 -1.05
CA LEU A 167 14.67 5.30 -1.60
C LEU A 167 15.96 5.10 -2.41
N PHE A 168 16.46 6.14 -3.08
CA PHE A 168 17.58 6.04 -4.01
C PHE A 168 18.87 6.69 -3.52
N THR A 169 18.88 7.19 -2.27
CA THR A 169 20.06 7.82 -1.66
C THR A 169 21.01 6.81 -1.02
N GLY A 170 22.27 7.20 -0.78
CA GLY A 170 23.23 6.41 -0.02
C GLY A 170 23.85 5.21 -0.77
N SER A 171 24.49 4.31 -0.03
CA SER A 171 25.29 3.20 -0.58
C SER A 171 24.47 2.00 -1.07
N SER A 172 23.21 1.90 -0.65
CA SER A 172 22.30 0.81 -0.99
C SER A 172 20.95 1.38 -1.45
N PRO A 173 20.87 1.84 -2.72
CA PRO A 173 19.61 2.32 -3.29
C PRO A 173 18.60 1.16 -3.41
N SER A 174 17.32 1.50 -3.30
CA SER A 174 16.21 0.56 -3.42
C SER A 174 16.12 -0.07 -4.82
N SER A 175 15.63 -1.31 -4.87
CA SER A 175 15.36 -2.07 -6.10
C SER A 175 13.98 -1.77 -6.71
N VAL A 176 13.25 -0.80 -6.15
CA VAL A 176 11.92 -0.39 -6.64
C VAL A 176 12.02 0.17 -8.05
N LYS A 177 11.30 -0.45 -8.98
CA LYS A 177 11.20 -0.08 -10.41
C LYS A 177 9.87 0.56 -10.76
N ARG A 178 8.85 0.37 -9.92
CA ARG A 178 7.53 0.98 -10.06
C ARG A 178 7.11 1.64 -8.75
N LEU A 179 6.91 2.95 -8.79
CA LEU A 179 6.41 3.74 -7.68
C LEU A 179 5.07 4.35 -8.08
N ASP A 180 4.00 3.95 -7.40
CA ASP A 180 2.68 4.52 -7.59
C ASP A 180 2.36 5.50 -6.46
N ILE A 181 2.34 6.79 -6.80
CA ILE A 181 2.00 7.90 -5.90
C ILE A 181 0.82 8.70 -6.47
N SER A 182 -0.04 8.04 -7.23
CA SER A 182 -1.25 8.64 -7.79
C SER A 182 -2.20 9.13 -6.71
N SER A 183 -3.02 10.14 -7.04
CA SER A 183 -4.05 10.69 -6.15
C SER A 183 -3.55 11.11 -4.75
N ASN A 184 -2.36 11.68 -4.64
CA ASN A 184 -1.76 12.07 -3.35
C ASN A 184 -1.82 13.57 -3.04
N PHE A 185 -2.53 14.33 -3.89
CA PHE A 185 -2.67 15.79 -3.81
C PHE A 185 -1.34 16.54 -3.92
N ILE A 186 -0.38 15.96 -4.64
CA ILE A 186 0.95 16.55 -4.87
C ILE A 186 0.81 17.79 -5.75
N GLN A 187 1.17 18.96 -5.22
CA GLN A 187 1.18 20.21 -5.97
C GLN A 187 2.38 20.29 -6.91
N PRO A 188 2.33 21.12 -7.98
CA PRO A 188 3.44 21.31 -8.90
C PRO A 188 4.79 21.65 -8.25
N ALA A 189 4.81 22.55 -7.26
CA ALA A 189 6.04 22.90 -6.54
C ALA A 189 6.64 21.72 -5.75
N GLU A 190 5.78 20.90 -5.14
CA GLU A 190 6.18 19.71 -4.37
C GLU A 190 6.75 18.63 -5.31
N LEU A 191 6.14 18.44 -6.48
CA LEU A 191 6.68 17.55 -7.51
C LEU A 191 8.04 18.04 -8.04
N LEU A 192 8.20 19.36 -8.22
CA LEU A 192 9.46 19.94 -8.66
C LEU A 192 10.56 19.71 -7.63
N GLU A 193 10.29 19.89 -6.34
CA GLU A 193 11.24 19.60 -5.27
C GLU A 193 11.61 18.10 -5.23
N PHE A 194 10.62 17.20 -5.28
CA PHE A 194 10.87 15.77 -5.38
C PHE A 194 11.75 15.41 -6.57
N THR A 195 11.49 16.03 -7.72
CA THR A 195 12.29 15.86 -8.94
C THR A 195 13.74 16.32 -8.73
N GLN A 196 13.94 17.47 -8.09
CA GLN A 196 15.29 17.98 -7.77
C GLN A 196 16.05 17.02 -6.85
N ARG A 197 15.39 16.49 -5.81
CA ARG A 197 16.01 15.50 -4.91
C ARG A 197 16.39 14.21 -5.63
N LEU A 198 15.51 13.68 -6.49
CA LEU A 198 15.82 12.52 -7.33
C LEU A 198 16.96 12.80 -8.31
N ARG A 199 17.13 14.02 -8.81
CA ARG A 199 18.25 14.35 -9.71
C ARG A 199 19.60 14.29 -9.00
N THR A 200 19.65 14.61 -7.70
CA THR A 200 20.86 14.48 -6.90
C THR A 200 21.26 13.01 -6.70
N HIS A 201 20.26 12.14 -6.55
CA HIS A 201 20.47 10.69 -6.36
C HIS A 201 19.51 9.91 -7.29
N PRO A 202 19.85 9.80 -8.59
CA PRO A 202 18.96 9.20 -9.55
C PRO A 202 18.76 7.71 -9.26
N PRO A 203 17.55 7.17 -9.50
CA PRO A 203 17.32 5.73 -9.42
C PRO A 203 18.33 4.97 -10.29
N PRO A 204 18.88 3.84 -9.82
CA PRO A 204 19.85 3.04 -10.57
C PRO A 204 19.23 2.34 -11.80
N HIS A 205 17.92 2.47 -11.99
CA HIS A 205 17.15 1.88 -13.08
C HIS A 205 16.15 2.91 -13.59
N ARG A 206 15.58 2.67 -14.78
CA ARG A 206 14.49 3.51 -15.27
C ARG A 206 13.22 3.27 -14.44
N LEU A 207 12.86 4.25 -13.60
CA LEU A 207 11.72 4.17 -12.68
C LEU A 207 10.40 4.44 -13.39
N THR A 208 9.41 3.55 -13.29
CA THR A 208 8.03 3.87 -13.66
C THR A 208 7.38 4.61 -12.50
N LEU A 209 6.95 5.85 -12.73
CA LEU A 209 6.38 6.71 -11.69
C LEU A 209 4.94 7.06 -12.03
N ASP A 210 3.97 6.56 -11.26
CA ASP A 210 2.57 6.90 -11.45
C ASP A 210 2.22 8.20 -10.71
N LEU A 211 1.91 9.24 -11.49
CA LEU A 211 1.55 10.58 -11.02
C LEU A 211 0.09 10.92 -11.31
N ARG A 212 -0.69 9.99 -11.86
CA ARG A 212 -2.07 10.23 -12.27
C ARG A 212 -2.89 10.81 -11.13
N LYS A 213 -3.89 11.63 -11.48
CA LYS A 213 -4.85 12.21 -10.52
C LYS A 213 -4.22 13.08 -9.42
N ASN A 214 -3.03 13.64 -9.64
CA ASN A 214 -2.50 14.74 -8.84
C ASN A 214 -2.80 16.10 -9.50
N PRO A 215 -2.98 17.18 -8.73
CA PRO A 215 -3.45 18.48 -9.22
C PRO A 215 -2.38 19.29 -9.99
N GLY A 216 -1.86 18.71 -11.08
CA GLY A 216 -0.86 19.34 -11.94
C GLY A 216 -1.38 20.51 -12.77
N ASP A 217 -2.70 20.64 -12.90
CA ASP A 217 -3.38 21.69 -13.68
C ASP A 217 -3.37 23.07 -12.99
N ARG A 218 -3.04 23.13 -11.70
CA ARG A 218 -2.98 24.39 -10.92
C ARG A 218 -1.80 25.29 -11.30
N ASP A 219 -0.69 24.69 -11.73
CA ASP A 219 0.47 25.37 -12.29
C ASP A 219 1.13 24.43 -13.31
N PRO A 220 0.61 24.46 -14.56
CA PRO A 220 1.09 23.57 -15.62
C PRO A 220 2.56 23.77 -15.98
N ASP A 221 3.08 24.99 -15.86
CA ASP A 221 4.47 25.30 -16.22
C ASP A 221 5.44 24.64 -15.24
N THR A 222 5.20 24.80 -13.94
CA THR A 222 5.98 24.12 -12.89
C THR A 222 5.83 22.61 -12.98
N TRP A 223 4.62 22.11 -13.24
CA TRP A 223 4.37 20.67 -13.41
C TRP A 223 5.17 20.09 -14.58
N ASN A 224 5.13 20.76 -15.74
CA ASN A 224 5.87 20.35 -16.93
C ASN A 224 7.39 20.46 -16.72
N ALA A 225 7.87 21.47 -15.99
CA ALA A 225 9.27 21.57 -15.61
C ALA A 225 9.72 20.38 -14.74
N ALA A 226 8.89 19.97 -13.78
CA ALA A 226 9.15 18.77 -12.97
C ALA A 226 9.15 17.50 -13.83
N LEU A 227 8.16 17.28 -14.70
CA LEU A 227 8.12 16.13 -15.61
C LEU A 227 9.35 16.08 -16.53
N LYS A 228 9.76 17.22 -17.09
CA LYS A 228 10.99 17.34 -17.89
C LYS A 228 12.23 16.94 -17.10
N GLY A 229 12.29 17.29 -15.82
CA GLY A 229 13.37 16.90 -14.92
C GLY A 229 13.38 15.40 -14.58
N LEU A 230 12.21 14.73 -14.56
CA LEU A 230 12.06 13.30 -14.28
C LEU A 230 12.39 12.42 -15.49
N HIS A 231 12.08 12.85 -16.72
CA HIS A 231 12.22 12.05 -17.94
C HIS A 231 13.56 11.33 -18.15
N PRO A 232 14.74 11.88 -17.77
CA PRO A 232 16.01 11.21 -17.96
C PRO A 232 16.14 9.86 -17.23
N PHE A 233 15.44 9.67 -16.11
CA PHE A 233 15.52 8.46 -15.28
C PHE A 233 14.15 7.85 -14.93
N CYS A 234 13.05 8.52 -15.28
CA CYS A 234 11.69 8.05 -15.05
C CYS A 234 10.88 7.88 -16.34
N VAL A 235 9.89 6.98 -16.28
CA VAL A 235 8.72 6.93 -17.16
C VAL A 235 7.52 7.41 -16.34
N PRO A 236 7.21 8.72 -16.36
CA PRO A 236 6.04 9.23 -15.66
C PRO A 236 4.76 8.77 -16.36
N LEU A 237 3.87 8.12 -15.62
CA LEU A 237 2.50 7.86 -16.03
C LEU A 237 1.66 9.05 -15.56
N VAL A 238 1.15 9.80 -16.52
CA VAL A 238 0.35 11.00 -16.30
C VAL A 238 -0.98 10.84 -16.99
N GLU A 239 -2.04 11.21 -16.28
CA GLU A 239 -3.41 11.29 -16.74
C GLU A 239 -4.02 12.45 -15.96
N GLY A 240 -4.72 13.32 -16.67
CA GLY A 240 -5.13 14.61 -16.16
C GLY A 240 -6.04 14.49 -14.93
N TRP A 241 -5.65 15.15 -13.85
CA TRP A 241 -6.59 15.68 -12.87
C TRP A 241 -7.18 16.97 -13.44
N LYS A 242 -8.49 17.16 -13.30
CA LYS A 242 -9.15 18.43 -13.61
C LYS A 242 -9.70 18.99 -12.31
N SER A 243 -9.09 20.07 -11.81
CA SER A 243 -9.50 20.74 -10.57
C SER A 243 -10.94 21.25 -10.64
N THR A 244 -11.44 21.56 -11.85
CA THR A 244 -12.83 21.92 -12.09
C THR A 244 -13.82 20.81 -11.76
N ASP A 245 -13.43 19.53 -11.92
CA ASP A 245 -14.32 18.38 -11.69
C ASP A 245 -14.65 18.25 -10.18
N THR A 246 -13.73 18.68 -9.30
CA THR A 246 -13.98 18.73 -7.85
C THR A 246 -14.90 19.84 -7.37
N MET A 247 -15.20 20.84 -8.23
CA MET A 247 -16.15 21.91 -7.89
C MET A 247 -17.59 21.57 -8.34
N VAL A 248 -17.79 20.52 -9.13
CA VAL A 248 -19.12 20.11 -9.61
C VAL A 248 -19.96 19.51 -8.49
N ASP A 249 -19.34 18.85 -7.50
CA ASP A 249 -20.02 18.24 -6.35
C ASP A 249 -20.61 19.28 -5.35
N HIS A 250 -20.34 20.58 -5.54
CA HIS A 250 -20.84 21.66 -4.68
C HIS A 250 -21.98 22.50 -5.30
N ILE A 251 -22.45 22.17 -6.51
CA ILE A 251 -23.55 22.89 -7.19
C ILE A 251 -24.68 21.92 -7.54
N SER A 252 -25.16 21.18 -6.54
CA SER A 252 -26.38 20.36 -6.65
C SER A 252 -27.09 20.32 -5.30
N ASN A 253 -27.51 21.49 -4.82
CA ASN A 253 -28.58 21.69 -3.82
C ASN A 253 -28.79 23.20 -3.62
N MET A 254 -29.41 23.85 -4.61
CA MET A 254 -30.24 25.05 -4.43
C MET A 254 -31.47 24.92 -5.30
#